data_AF-A0A4R6EH27-F1
#
_entry.id   AF-A0A4R6EH27-F1
#
_cell.length_a   1.000
_cell.length_b   1.000
_cell.length_c   1.000
_cell.angle_alpha   90.00
_cell.angle_beta   90.00
_cell.angle_gamma   90.00
#
_symmetry.space_group_name_H-M   'P 1'
#
loop_
_entity.id
_entity.type
_entity.pdbx_description
1 polymer ?
#
loop_
_entity_poly.entity_id
_entity_poly.type
_entity_poly.pdbx_seq_one_letter_code
_entity_poly.pdbx_strand_id
1 'polypeptide(L)'
;MIPTSPAHIVPDPDARPTRTAQKGAGETVRSSIAAGRSAVEGCVRLLPERGECPELEIAFASTPGRDSTNEDYVGVMLGDFGQRSIRGSVVAIADGMSGGKGGRVAAELSVRSFIDAYYALPETLAPETAASRALDAIHRWLHQIGRTDAELSLMAASFAALIVRGGAAWMIAAGDVRLYMLRDGQLSQLDEDDLVHVTFGAFVAQAVGLHASLVTRVESWALQDGDRLLLCSDGLYRRLAARELQAALSAWTPPAVVANRLVQAARERGSRDDVSVAVVDVSNIPALDFGYLERVIGKLPIPAVPACGDVVDGYLLTTILNDGYYSRIFLGHDLADPQTRLALKFPKPRVEQDANVRHAVVRERWLAGKIGDEGILAPLAIDQTRQTRLYVVMPFCDGLTLETLITPVPVSLIRGLEIAQQLGRAIYALNRRNIFHRDIKPENVLVMGDGGIRLLDLGFAYMPGLLAPGPETAPGTPAYMAPELMKGAQGDARSEVFAFGVTLYRTFSAGRLPYGFNGRVPLHHHRPDLPEWLDLVVEKALQPDPKRRYQDVLEMCADLERFAGGTGDVAPSRPASLIERNPLVFWQTTAFILLVLLLLSLARMHAG
;
A
#
# COMPACT_ATOMS: atom_id res chain seq x y z
N MET A 1 -19.05 -24.32 -8.29
CA MET A 1 -19.62 -23.56 -7.14
C MET A 1 -19.22 -22.12 -7.35
N ILE A 2 -20.14 -21.30 -7.84
CA ILE A 2 -19.90 -19.89 -8.17
C ILE A 2 -19.97 -19.12 -6.85
N PRO A 3 -18.92 -18.39 -6.43
CA PRO A 3 -19.00 -17.55 -5.25
C PRO A 3 -19.97 -16.40 -5.53
N THR A 4 -20.81 -16.10 -4.55
CA THR A 4 -21.79 -15.01 -4.57
C THR A 4 -21.10 -13.68 -4.86
N SER A 5 -21.50 -13.04 -5.96
CA SER A 5 -21.07 -11.69 -6.35
C SER A 5 -21.49 -10.67 -5.28
N PRO A 6 -20.63 -9.71 -4.90
CA PRO A 6 -21.03 -8.62 -4.00
C PRO A 6 -22.12 -7.75 -4.63
N ALA A 7 -22.99 -7.16 -3.80
CA ALA A 7 -24.14 -6.40 -4.25
C ALA A 7 -23.71 -5.08 -4.92
N HIS A 8 -23.91 -4.99 -6.24
CA HIS A 8 -23.75 -3.76 -7.00
C HIS A 8 -25.00 -2.88 -6.85
N ILE A 9 -24.83 -1.58 -6.58
CA ILE A 9 -25.92 -0.61 -6.82
C ILE A 9 -25.82 -0.22 -8.29
N VAL A 10 -26.49 -1.00 -9.14
CA VAL A 10 -26.58 -0.78 -10.59
C VAL A 10 -28.05 -0.60 -10.93
N PRO A 11 -28.43 0.44 -11.70
CA PRO A 11 -29.79 0.55 -12.22
C PRO A 11 -30.05 -0.58 -13.24
N ASP A 12 -30.88 -1.55 -12.88
CA ASP A 12 -31.39 -2.60 -13.78
C ASP A 12 -32.75 -2.16 -14.38
N PRO A 13 -32.86 -1.94 -15.70
CA PRO A 13 -34.11 -1.55 -16.33
C PRO A 13 -35.16 -2.68 -16.43
N ASP A 14 -34.81 -3.95 -16.17
CA ASP A 14 -35.67 -5.13 -16.42
C ASP A 14 -36.06 -5.94 -15.16
N ALA A 15 -35.70 -5.51 -13.96
CA ALA A 15 -35.98 -6.27 -12.73
C ALA A 15 -37.48 -6.25 -12.32
N ARG A 16 -38.16 -7.41 -12.43
CA ARG A 16 -39.48 -7.64 -11.82
C ARG A 16 -39.36 -7.83 -10.30
N PRO A 17 -40.38 -7.42 -9.50
CA PRO A 17 -40.28 -7.42 -8.04
C PRO A 17 -40.35 -8.85 -7.46
N THR A 18 -39.29 -9.31 -6.81
CA THR A 18 -39.32 -10.49 -5.95
C THR A 18 -39.12 -10.12 -4.48
N ARG A 19 -39.84 -10.86 -3.62
CA ARG A 19 -40.11 -10.60 -2.19
C ARG A 19 -38.88 -10.82 -1.29
N THR A 20 -38.61 -9.80 -0.47
CA THR A 20 -38.14 -9.80 0.95
C THR A 20 -37.30 -10.97 1.48
N ALA A 21 -36.08 -10.65 1.94
CA ALA A 21 -35.45 -11.20 3.14
C ALA A 21 -34.77 -10.05 3.93
N GLN A 22 -34.98 -10.03 5.25
CA GLN A 22 -34.71 -8.90 6.16
C GLN A 22 -33.38 -9.03 6.93
N LYS A 23 -32.83 -7.86 7.28
CA LYS A 23 -31.99 -7.47 8.43
C LYS A 23 -30.46 -7.70 8.39
N GLY A 24 -29.77 -6.60 8.07
CA GLY A 24 -28.43 -6.19 8.52
C GLY A 24 -28.30 -4.67 8.26
N ALA A 25 -27.80 -3.90 9.22
CA ALA A 25 -27.92 -2.44 9.27
C ALA A 25 -27.35 -1.71 8.02
N GLY A 26 -28.19 -0.88 7.39
CA GLY A 26 -27.85 -0.09 6.20
C GLY A 26 -29.01 0.07 5.23
N GLU A 27 -30.18 0.53 5.68
CA GLU A 27 -31.30 0.84 4.78
C GLU A 27 -31.48 2.35 4.65
N THR A 28 -31.28 2.89 3.44
CA THR A 28 -32.35 3.53 2.65
C THR A 28 -31.87 3.66 1.19
N VAL A 29 -31.97 2.60 0.39
CA VAL A 29 -31.89 2.71 -1.08
C VAL A 29 -33.27 3.13 -1.57
N ARG A 30 -33.43 4.42 -1.91
CA ARG A 30 -34.57 4.87 -2.74
C ARG A 30 -34.07 4.97 -4.19
N SER A 31 -34.11 3.85 -4.92
CA SER A 31 -34.06 3.89 -6.38
C SER A 31 -35.49 4.11 -6.89
N SER A 32 -35.85 5.35 -7.20
CA SER A 32 -37.03 5.59 -8.04
C SER A 32 -36.62 5.41 -9.49
N ILE A 33 -36.61 4.16 -9.96
CA ILE A 33 -36.51 3.88 -11.40
C ILE A 33 -37.88 4.18 -11.99
N ALA A 34 -38.07 5.41 -12.47
CA ALA A 34 -39.18 5.72 -13.34
C ALA A 34 -38.94 5.00 -14.67
N ALA A 35 -39.68 3.91 -14.89
CA ALA A 35 -39.68 3.18 -16.15
C ALA A 35 -39.87 4.15 -17.33
N GLY A 36 -38.85 4.27 -18.18
CA GLY A 36 -39.00 4.79 -19.54
C GLY A 36 -38.29 6.09 -19.94
N ARG A 37 -37.42 6.73 -19.13
CA ARG A 37 -36.66 7.92 -19.60
C ARG A 37 -35.26 8.04 -18.98
N SER A 38 -34.25 7.60 -19.74
CA SER A 38 -32.85 8.06 -19.92
C SER A 38 -32.00 8.78 -18.84
N ALA A 39 -32.57 9.40 -17.81
CA ALA A 39 -31.86 10.00 -16.69
C ALA A 39 -31.66 9.00 -15.55
N VAL A 40 -30.47 8.97 -14.96
CA VAL A 40 -30.09 8.12 -13.83
C VAL A 40 -29.67 9.00 -12.67
N GLU A 41 -30.27 8.83 -11.51
CA GLU A 41 -29.86 9.49 -10.27
C GLU A 41 -29.79 8.48 -9.12
N GLY A 42 -28.92 8.73 -8.16
CA GLY A 42 -28.76 7.88 -6.99
C GLY A 42 -28.07 8.61 -5.84
N CYS A 43 -28.38 8.18 -4.63
CA CYS A 43 -27.72 8.66 -3.41
C CYS A 43 -27.43 7.45 -2.51
N VAL A 44 -26.21 7.38 -2.01
CA VAL A 44 -25.74 6.31 -1.15
C VAL A 44 -24.97 6.94 0.01
N ARG A 45 -25.27 6.50 1.23
CA ARG A 45 -24.55 6.90 2.42
C ARG A 45 -23.83 5.69 3.01
N LEU A 46 -22.53 5.84 3.22
CA LEU A 46 -21.67 4.90 3.91
C LEU A 46 -21.40 5.42 5.32
N LEU A 47 -21.85 4.66 6.32
CA LEU A 47 -21.46 4.84 7.70
C LEU A 47 -20.48 3.70 8.05
N PRO A 48 -19.27 4.00 8.54
CA PRO A 48 -18.30 2.97 8.88
C PRO A 48 -18.79 2.18 10.09
N GLU A 49 -18.72 0.85 10.01
CA GLU A 49 -19.19 -0.04 11.08
C GLU A 49 -18.27 -0.01 12.30
N ARG A 50 -16.96 0.17 12.06
CA ARG A 50 -15.90 0.18 13.08
C ARG A 50 -14.87 1.29 12.82
N GLY A 51 -15.23 2.34 12.08
CA GLY A 51 -14.26 3.37 11.68
C GLY A 51 -13.17 2.82 10.75
N GLU A 52 -13.55 1.87 9.89
CA GLU A 52 -12.70 1.20 8.89
C GLU A 52 -12.49 2.04 7.61
N CYS A 53 -13.29 3.09 7.44
CA CYS A 53 -13.26 4.04 6.33
C CYS A 53 -13.91 5.36 6.77
N PRO A 54 -13.76 6.46 6.01
CA PRO A 54 -14.50 7.70 6.28
C PRO A 54 -16.01 7.49 6.10
N GLU A 55 -16.80 8.33 6.76
CA GLU A 55 -18.20 8.50 6.40
C GLU A 55 -18.29 9.19 5.05
N LEU A 56 -18.99 8.54 4.11
CA LEU A 56 -19.19 9.05 2.75
C LEU A 56 -20.67 9.26 2.47
N GLU A 57 -21.03 10.43 1.97
CA GLU A 57 -22.33 10.65 1.34
C GLU A 57 -22.10 10.94 -0.15
N ILE A 58 -22.53 10.00 -0.99
CA ILE A 58 -22.27 9.99 -2.43
C ILE A 58 -23.61 10.17 -3.14
N ALA A 59 -23.73 11.21 -3.96
CA ALA A 59 -24.85 11.35 -4.86
C ALA A 59 -24.37 11.54 -6.29
N PHE A 60 -25.07 10.92 -7.23
CA PHE A 60 -24.76 11.03 -8.64
C PHE A 60 -26.02 11.29 -9.45
N ALA A 61 -25.85 12.01 -10.55
CA ALA A 61 -26.89 12.28 -11.53
C ALA A 61 -26.27 12.28 -12.92
N SER A 62 -26.90 11.58 -13.85
CA SER A 62 -26.47 11.46 -15.24
C SER A 62 -27.69 11.58 -16.14
N THR A 63 -27.67 12.53 -17.07
CA THR A 63 -28.82 12.81 -17.93
C THR A 63 -28.38 12.93 -19.37
N PRO A 64 -29.17 12.44 -20.34
CA PRO A 64 -28.78 12.50 -21.73
C PRO A 64 -28.82 13.93 -22.25
N GLY A 65 -28.05 14.18 -23.30
CA GLY A 65 -28.15 15.32 -24.17
C GLY A 65 -29.33 15.19 -25.13
N ARG A 66 -29.13 15.63 -26.38
CA ARG A 66 -30.20 15.66 -27.40
C ARG A 66 -30.70 14.29 -27.86
N ASP A 67 -29.85 13.27 -27.83
CA ASP A 67 -30.09 12.02 -28.58
C ASP A 67 -30.89 10.96 -27.83
N SER A 68 -31.57 11.34 -26.73
CA SER A 68 -32.44 10.51 -25.87
C SER A 68 -31.80 9.27 -25.23
N THR A 69 -30.64 8.83 -25.73
CA THR A 69 -29.77 7.81 -25.17
C THR A 69 -28.62 8.52 -24.47
N ASN A 70 -28.30 8.09 -23.25
CA ASN A 70 -27.19 8.62 -22.48
C ASN A 70 -25.95 7.75 -22.78
N GLU A 71 -24.89 8.29 -23.32
CA GLU A 71 -23.63 7.59 -23.61
C GLU A 71 -22.69 7.56 -22.39
N ASP A 72 -22.98 8.38 -21.38
CA ASP A 72 -22.29 8.35 -20.09
C ASP A 72 -22.74 7.18 -19.21
N TYR A 73 -21.83 6.75 -18.33
CA TYR A 73 -22.10 5.78 -17.28
C TYR A 73 -21.45 6.17 -15.95
N VAL A 74 -22.21 6.04 -14.86
CA VAL A 74 -21.72 6.30 -13.49
C VAL A 74 -21.86 5.02 -12.66
N GLY A 75 -20.79 4.64 -11.97
CA GLY A 75 -20.77 3.48 -11.08
C GLY A 75 -20.25 3.84 -9.69
N VAL A 76 -20.91 3.29 -8.66
CA VAL A 76 -20.49 3.45 -7.26
C VAL A 76 -20.37 2.06 -6.62
N MET A 77 -19.23 1.78 -6.00
CA MET A 77 -18.98 0.56 -5.25
C MET A 77 -18.35 0.90 -3.91
N LEU A 78 -19.08 0.66 -2.82
CA LEU A 78 -18.60 0.97 -1.48
C LEU A 78 -17.71 -0.12 -0.87
N GLY A 79 -17.68 -1.32 -1.46
CA GLY A 79 -17.05 -2.52 -0.90
C GLY A 79 -17.84 -3.11 0.28
N ASP A 80 -17.54 -4.35 0.66
CA ASP A 80 -17.92 -4.91 1.97
C ASP A 80 -16.95 -4.47 3.09
N PHE A 81 -17.24 -4.83 4.34
CA PHE A 81 -16.39 -4.46 5.49
C PHE A 81 -14.90 -4.80 5.31
N GLY A 82 -14.59 -6.00 4.81
CA GLY A 82 -13.21 -6.43 4.59
C GLY A 82 -12.57 -5.66 3.43
N GLN A 83 -13.32 -5.48 2.35
CA GLN A 83 -12.88 -4.78 1.15
C GLN A 83 -12.66 -3.28 1.40
N ARG A 84 -13.49 -2.61 2.21
CA ARG A 84 -13.34 -1.17 2.54
C ARG A 84 -11.96 -0.83 3.09
N SER A 85 -11.40 -1.71 3.91
CA SER A 85 -10.08 -1.51 4.53
C SER A 85 -8.92 -1.62 3.52
N ILE A 86 -9.15 -2.35 2.42
CA ILE A 86 -8.11 -2.82 1.50
C ILE A 86 -8.18 -2.10 0.15
N ARG A 87 -9.40 -1.89 -0.34
CA ARG A 87 -9.72 -1.29 -1.64
C ARG A 87 -10.46 0.04 -1.50
N GLY A 88 -10.98 0.36 -0.32
CA GLY A 88 -11.74 1.59 -0.13
C GLY A 88 -13.10 1.54 -0.82
N SER A 89 -13.62 2.70 -1.17
CA SER A 89 -14.83 2.89 -1.96
C SER A 89 -14.48 3.56 -3.29
N VAL A 90 -15.19 3.18 -4.36
CA VAL A 90 -14.91 3.61 -5.74
C VAL A 90 -16.13 4.32 -6.30
N VAL A 91 -15.90 5.48 -6.91
CA VAL A 91 -16.86 6.23 -7.73
C VAL A 91 -16.22 6.43 -9.11
N ALA A 92 -16.85 5.93 -10.16
CA ALA A 92 -16.31 6.03 -11.51
C ALA A 92 -17.33 6.64 -12.47
N ILE A 93 -16.83 7.48 -13.38
CA ILE A 93 -17.58 8.05 -14.49
C ILE A 93 -16.84 7.68 -15.77
N ALA A 94 -17.59 7.24 -16.77
CA ALA A 94 -17.10 7.12 -18.13
C ALA A 94 -18.04 7.86 -19.09
N ASP A 95 -17.45 8.51 -20.08
CA ASP A 95 -18.10 9.27 -21.14
C ASP A 95 -17.75 8.61 -22.48
N GLY A 96 -18.77 8.06 -23.14
CA GLY A 96 -18.61 7.29 -24.36
C GLY A 96 -18.34 8.18 -25.57
N MET A 97 -17.33 7.87 -26.38
CA MET A 97 -17.05 8.66 -27.58
C MET A 97 -18.20 8.57 -28.59
N SER A 98 -18.68 9.73 -29.03
CA SER A 98 -19.76 9.86 -30.01
C SER A 98 -19.31 9.49 -31.43
N GLY A 99 -20.23 8.95 -32.24
CA GLY A 99 -19.99 8.60 -33.66
C GLY A 99 -20.17 7.13 -34.04
N GLY A 100 -20.56 6.25 -33.11
CA GLY A 100 -20.89 4.85 -33.36
C GLY A 100 -21.75 4.24 -32.25
N LYS A 101 -22.29 3.03 -32.45
CA LYS A 101 -23.09 2.33 -31.41
C LYS A 101 -22.25 1.84 -30.21
N GLY A 102 -20.93 1.93 -30.30
CA GLY A 102 -19.98 1.40 -29.32
C GLY A 102 -19.71 2.30 -28.11
N GLY A 103 -19.99 3.61 -28.17
CA GLY A 103 -19.64 4.59 -27.12
C GLY A 103 -20.27 4.26 -25.77
N ARG A 104 -21.61 4.16 -25.70
CA ARG A 104 -22.32 3.77 -24.47
C ARG A 104 -21.84 2.42 -23.91
N VAL A 105 -21.63 1.43 -24.78
CA VAL A 105 -21.18 0.10 -24.38
C VAL A 105 -19.75 0.16 -23.82
N ALA A 106 -18.87 0.97 -24.42
CA ALA A 106 -17.52 1.20 -23.92
C ALA A 106 -17.53 1.85 -22.54
N ALA A 107 -18.38 2.87 -22.33
CA ALA A 107 -18.50 3.55 -21.04
C ALA A 107 -18.98 2.60 -19.93
N GLU A 108 -20.05 1.85 -20.18
CA GLU A 108 -20.58 0.88 -19.22
C GLU A 108 -19.56 -0.22 -18.87
N LEU A 109 -18.93 -0.82 -19.89
CA LEU A 109 -17.97 -1.89 -19.66
C LEU A 109 -16.68 -1.39 -19.00
N SER A 110 -16.26 -0.16 -19.30
CA SER A 110 -15.11 0.48 -18.64
C SER A 110 -15.35 0.58 -17.13
N VAL A 111 -16.50 1.11 -16.71
CA VAL A 111 -16.83 1.28 -15.29
C VAL A 111 -17.03 -0.06 -14.58
N ARG A 112 -17.89 -0.93 -15.12
CA ARG A 112 -18.24 -2.19 -14.45
C ARG A 112 -17.04 -3.12 -14.34
N SER A 113 -16.33 -3.32 -15.43
CA SER A 113 -15.16 -4.20 -15.45
C SER A 113 -14.02 -3.64 -14.60
N PHE A 114 -13.89 -2.30 -14.50
CA PHE A 114 -12.86 -1.67 -13.67
C PHE A 114 -13.10 -1.96 -12.21
N ILE A 115 -14.33 -1.76 -11.75
CA ILE A 115 -14.70 -2.07 -10.38
C ILE A 115 -14.44 -3.55 -10.11
N ASP A 116 -14.94 -4.46 -10.95
CA ASP A 116 -14.76 -5.90 -10.74
C ASP A 116 -13.29 -6.32 -10.70
N ALA A 117 -12.48 -5.85 -11.66
CA ALA A 117 -11.06 -6.15 -11.71
C ALA A 117 -10.29 -5.56 -10.52
N TYR A 118 -10.61 -4.32 -10.12
CA TYR A 118 -9.95 -3.64 -9.01
C TYR A 118 -10.14 -4.38 -7.68
N TYR A 119 -11.36 -4.84 -7.40
CA TYR A 119 -11.66 -5.60 -6.19
C TYR A 119 -11.16 -7.06 -6.24
N ALA A 120 -10.98 -7.64 -7.43
CA ALA A 120 -10.45 -8.99 -7.59
C ALA A 120 -8.91 -9.11 -7.46
N LEU A 121 -8.17 -8.00 -7.58
CA LEU A 121 -6.72 -8.00 -7.51
C LEU A 121 -6.20 -8.29 -6.07
N PRO A 122 -4.96 -8.79 -5.92
CA PRO A 122 -4.38 -9.10 -4.60
C PRO A 122 -4.33 -7.91 -3.63
N GLU A 123 -4.78 -8.11 -2.40
CA GLU A 123 -4.92 -7.11 -1.33
C GLU A 123 -3.64 -6.32 -0.99
N THR A 124 -2.47 -6.88 -1.31
CA THR A 124 -1.15 -6.29 -1.05
C THR A 124 -0.76 -5.18 -2.02
N LEU A 125 -1.47 -5.03 -3.15
CA LEU A 125 -1.20 -3.98 -4.12
C LEU A 125 -1.72 -2.63 -3.62
N ALA A 126 -0.86 -1.61 -3.69
CA ALA A 126 -1.24 -0.22 -3.44
C ALA A 126 -2.38 0.22 -4.40
N PRO A 127 -3.27 1.13 -3.97
CA PRO A 127 -4.43 1.56 -4.77
C PRO A 127 -4.07 1.97 -6.20
N GLU A 128 -2.97 2.69 -6.38
CA GLU A 128 -2.47 3.18 -7.67
C GLU A 128 -2.13 2.01 -8.59
N THR A 129 -1.34 1.06 -8.09
CA THR A 129 -0.89 -0.10 -8.88
C THR A 129 -2.06 -1.02 -9.22
N ALA A 130 -3.01 -1.19 -8.28
CA ALA A 130 -4.20 -1.99 -8.52
C ALA A 130 -5.12 -1.33 -9.56
N ALA A 131 -5.35 -0.02 -9.45
CA ALA A 131 -6.17 0.74 -10.39
C ALA A 131 -5.58 0.73 -11.80
N SER A 132 -4.29 1.03 -11.96
CA SER A 132 -3.62 1.01 -13.29
C SER A 132 -3.72 -0.38 -13.93
N ARG A 133 -3.47 -1.45 -13.17
CA ARG A 133 -3.58 -2.82 -13.68
C ARG A 133 -5.00 -3.20 -14.10
N ALA A 134 -6.00 -2.78 -13.32
CA ALA A 134 -7.41 -3.01 -13.66
C ALA A 134 -7.77 -2.28 -14.96
N LEU A 135 -7.43 -0.99 -15.07
CA LEU A 135 -7.74 -0.18 -16.24
C LEU A 135 -7.00 -0.66 -17.50
N ASP A 136 -5.72 -1.01 -17.40
CA ASP A 136 -4.92 -1.54 -18.52
C ASP A 136 -5.45 -2.88 -19.06
N ALA A 137 -6.03 -3.72 -18.20
CA ALA A 137 -6.64 -4.96 -18.62
C ALA A 137 -7.88 -4.71 -19.49
N ILE A 138 -8.71 -3.75 -19.08
CA ILE A 138 -9.96 -3.40 -19.76
C ILE A 138 -9.68 -2.63 -21.05
N HIS A 139 -8.74 -1.70 -21.01
CA HIS A 139 -8.27 -0.97 -22.18
C HIS A 139 -7.88 -1.91 -23.32
N ARG A 140 -7.02 -2.90 -23.03
CA ARG A 140 -6.56 -3.86 -24.05
C ARG A 140 -7.72 -4.69 -24.61
N TRP A 141 -8.65 -5.08 -23.75
CA TRP A 141 -9.82 -5.86 -24.15
C TRP A 141 -10.78 -5.05 -25.04
N LEU A 142 -11.10 -3.81 -24.65
CA LEU A 142 -11.95 -2.90 -25.44
C LEU A 142 -11.32 -2.57 -26.80
N HIS A 143 -10.02 -2.25 -26.82
CA HIS A 143 -9.29 -1.97 -28.06
C HIS A 143 -9.27 -3.21 -29.00
N GLN A 144 -9.19 -4.42 -28.46
CA GLN A 144 -9.25 -5.65 -29.25
C GLN A 144 -10.65 -5.87 -29.86
N ILE A 145 -11.72 -5.65 -29.07
CA ILE A 145 -13.11 -5.82 -29.54
C ILE A 145 -13.46 -4.80 -30.60
N GLY A 146 -13.18 -3.51 -30.36
CA GLY A 146 -13.48 -2.44 -31.32
C GLY A 146 -12.77 -2.56 -32.66
N ARG A 147 -11.73 -3.40 -32.74
CA ARG A 147 -11.02 -3.73 -33.98
C ARG A 147 -11.58 -4.96 -34.70
N THR A 148 -12.25 -5.86 -33.98
CA THR A 148 -12.70 -7.16 -34.51
C THR A 148 -14.17 -7.10 -34.94
N ASP A 149 -14.99 -6.31 -34.27
CA ASP A 149 -16.42 -6.16 -34.55
C ASP A 149 -16.69 -4.83 -35.27
N ALA A 150 -17.20 -4.93 -36.50
CA ALA A 150 -17.52 -3.76 -37.32
C ALA A 150 -18.70 -2.93 -36.75
N GLU A 151 -19.63 -3.55 -36.01
CA GLU A 151 -20.76 -2.87 -35.39
C GLU A 151 -20.36 -2.08 -34.13
N LEU A 152 -19.24 -2.45 -33.51
CA LEU A 152 -18.63 -1.78 -32.36
C LEU A 152 -17.39 -0.97 -32.75
N SER A 153 -17.29 -0.55 -34.01
CA SER A 153 -16.22 0.36 -34.45
C SER A 153 -16.23 1.63 -33.59
N LEU A 154 -15.03 2.07 -33.16
CA LEU A 154 -14.82 3.20 -32.24
C LEU A 154 -15.36 3.00 -30.81
N MET A 155 -15.28 1.77 -30.28
CA MET A 155 -15.58 1.44 -28.89
C MET A 155 -14.56 2.05 -27.91
N ALA A 156 -14.70 3.35 -27.64
CA ALA A 156 -13.83 4.09 -26.74
C ALA A 156 -14.62 4.99 -25.78
N ALA A 157 -14.03 5.26 -24.61
CA ALA A 157 -14.61 6.13 -23.61
C ALA A 157 -13.52 6.90 -22.83
N SER A 158 -13.79 8.17 -22.54
CA SER A 158 -13.12 8.90 -21.46
C SER A 158 -13.51 8.25 -20.13
N PHE A 159 -12.56 8.10 -19.22
CA PHE A 159 -12.76 7.37 -17.96
C PHE A 159 -12.06 8.07 -16.81
N ALA A 160 -12.74 8.19 -15.68
CA ALA A 160 -12.10 8.47 -14.40
C ALA A 160 -12.74 7.67 -13.27
N ALA A 161 -11.92 7.20 -12.34
CA ALA A 161 -12.37 6.62 -11.08
C ALA A 161 -11.69 7.29 -9.89
N LEU A 162 -12.52 7.80 -8.99
CA LEU A 162 -12.16 8.26 -7.66
C LEU A 162 -12.23 7.09 -6.68
N ILE A 163 -11.13 6.82 -6.01
CA ILE A 163 -11.00 5.78 -4.99
C ILE A 163 -10.75 6.49 -3.66
N VAL A 164 -11.61 6.27 -2.68
CA VAL A 164 -11.44 6.79 -1.31
C VAL A 164 -11.10 5.64 -0.38
N ARG A 165 -9.91 5.68 0.25
CA ARG A 165 -9.46 4.65 1.20
C ARG A 165 -8.75 5.29 2.38
N GLY A 166 -9.26 5.04 3.58
CA GLY A 166 -8.75 5.68 4.80
C GLY A 166 -8.84 7.21 4.69
N GLY A 167 -7.76 7.92 5.03
CA GLY A 167 -7.67 9.38 4.93
C GLY A 167 -7.13 9.91 3.61
N ALA A 168 -7.19 9.15 2.52
CA ALA A 168 -6.69 9.56 1.22
C ALA A 168 -7.66 9.22 0.09
N ALA A 169 -7.56 9.99 -0.98
CA ALA A 169 -8.24 9.76 -2.24
C ALA A 169 -7.21 9.59 -3.37
N TRP A 170 -7.55 8.72 -4.32
CA TRP A 170 -6.80 8.52 -5.54
C TRP A 170 -7.73 8.73 -6.72
N MET A 171 -7.22 9.36 -7.77
CA MET A 171 -7.90 9.38 -9.06
C MET A 171 -7.05 8.61 -10.05
N ILE A 172 -7.69 7.68 -10.75
CA ILE A 172 -7.16 7.15 -12.00
C ILE A 172 -8.01 7.70 -13.16
N ALA A 173 -7.36 8.25 -14.18
CA ALA A 173 -8.06 8.84 -15.31
C ALA A 173 -7.36 8.59 -16.65
N ALA A 174 -8.16 8.56 -17.70
CA ALA A 174 -7.75 8.63 -19.09
C ALA A 174 -8.86 9.33 -19.88
N GLY A 175 -8.61 10.57 -20.30
CA GLY A 175 -9.57 11.38 -21.05
C GLY A 175 -9.86 12.71 -20.37
N ASP A 176 -11.08 13.20 -20.51
CA ASP A 176 -11.49 14.56 -20.15
C ASP A 176 -12.58 14.62 -19.06
N VAL A 177 -12.64 13.60 -18.19
CA VAL A 177 -13.45 13.64 -16.96
C VAL A 177 -12.66 14.33 -15.86
N ARG A 178 -13.25 15.37 -15.24
CA ARG A 178 -12.57 16.23 -14.27
C ARG A 178 -12.95 15.95 -12.82
N LEU A 179 -12.01 16.21 -11.91
CA LEU A 179 -12.21 16.17 -10.46
C LEU A 179 -11.94 17.53 -9.82
N TYR A 180 -12.94 18.03 -9.10
CA TYR A 180 -12.84 19.22 -8.27
C TYR A 180 -12.91 18.85 -6.79
N MET A 181 -12.18 19.58 -5.96
CA MET A 181 -12.26 19.51 -4.50
C MET A 181 -12.62 20.89 -3.95
N LEU A 182 -13.65 20.95 -3.13
CA LEU A 182 -13.99 22.09 -2.30
C LEU A 182 -13.45 21.84 -0.89
N ARG A 183 -12.52 22.69 -0.44
CA ARG A 183 -11.96 22.69 0.91
C ARG A 183 -11.94 24.11 1.45
N ASP A 184 -12.42 24.31 2.67
CA ASP A 184 -12.50 25.63 3.32
C ASP A 184 -13.15 26.72 2.44
N GLY A 185 -14.15 26.33 1.66
CA GLY A 185 -14.85 27.21 0.73
C GLY A 185 -14.06 27.59 -0.53
N GLN A 186 -12.88 27.04 -0.77
CA GLN A 186 -12.09 27.21 -1.99
C GLN A 186 -12.22 25.99 -2.91
N LEU A 187 -12.52 26.22 -4.19
CA LEU A 187 -12.61 25.16 -5.19
C LEU A 187 -11.29 25.05 -5.95
N SER A 188 -10.68 23.87 -5.95
CA SER A 188 -9.52 23.54 -6.77
C SER A 188 -9.85 22.41 -7.74
N GLN A 189 -9.50 22.59 -9.01
CA GLN A 189 -9.40 21.47 -9.94
C GLN A 189 -8.15 20.67 -9.56
N LEU A 190 -8.30 19.37 -9.39
CA LEU A 190 -7.22 18.51 -8.92
C LEU A 190 -6.43 17.86 -10.06
N ASP A 191 -6.99 17.81 -11.27
CA ASP A 191 -6.42 17.16 -12.44
C ASP A 191 -6.16 18.14 -13.60
N GLU A 192 -5.16 17.85 -14.44
CA GLU A 192 -4.91 18.53 -15.73
C GLU A 192 -5.74 17.89 -16.88
N ASP A 193 -6.05 18.58 -17.98
CA ASP A 193 -6.85 17.98 -19.06
C ASP A 193 -5.96 17.27 -20.11
N ASP A 194 -6.31 16.06 -20.55
CA ASP A 194 -5.65 15.36 -21.69
C ASP A 194 -6.21 15.83 -23.05
N LEU A 195 -6.25 17.15 -23.25
CA LEU A 195 -6.79 17.78 -24.46
C LEU A 195 -5.65 18.23 -25.39
N VAL A 196 -5.67 17.77 -26.64
CA VAL A 196 -4.82 18.35 -27.69
C VAL A 196 -5.58 19.50 -28.34
N HIS A 197 -5.07 20.72 -28.18
CA HIS A 197 -5.61 21.89 -28.86
C HIS A 197 -5.15 21.93 -30.33
N VAL A 198 -6.10 22.01 -31.25
CA VAL A 198 -5.90 22.19 -32.68
C VAL A 198 -6.58 23.48 -33.16
N THR A 199 -6.22 23.94 -34.36
CA THR A 199 -6.68 25.23 -34.93
C THR A 199 -8.21 25.38 -34.99
N PHE A 200 -8.97 24.29 -34.91
CA PHE A 200 -10.43 24.28 -34.98
C PHE A 200 -11.13 23.55 -33.80
N GLY A 201 -10.45 23.32 -32.67
CA GLY A 201 -11.07 22.67 -31.50
C GLY A 201 -10.08 22.04 -30.54
N ALA A 202 -10.58 21.22 -29.62
CA ALA A 202 -9.77 20.34 -28.77
C ALA A 202 -10.31 18.91 -28.90
N PHE A 203 -9.43 17.92 -28.90
CA PHE A 203 -9.83 16.50 -28.90
C PHE A 203 -9.12 15.73 -27.79
N VAL A 204 -9.77 14.67 -27.33
CA VAL A 204 -9.27 13.79 -26.28
C VAL A 204 -8.08 12.99 -26.81
N ALA A 205 -6.90 13.18 -26.18
CA ALA A 205 -5.66 12.54 -26.60
C ALA A 205 -5.56 11.07 -26.17
N GLN A 206 -6.24 10.73 -25.07
CA GLN A 206 -6.18 9.43 -24.40
C GLN A 206 -7.58 9.01 -23.99
N ALA A 207 -8.06 7.87 -24.49
CA ALA A 207 -9.33 7.28 -24.08
C ALA A 207 -9.18 5.76 -24.01
N VAL A 208 -9.93 5.14 -23.10
CA VAL A 208 -9.94 3.68 -22.95
C VAL A 208 -10.50 3.08 -24.24
N GLY A 209 -9.82 2.09 -24.81
CA GLY A 209 -10.22 1.43 -26.07
C GLY A 209 -9.82 2.15 -27.37
N LEU A 210 -9.37 3.41 -27.32
CA LEU A 210 -9.10 4.21 -28.53
C LEU A 210 -7.81 3.81 -29.28
N HIS A 211 -6.72 3.58 -28.54
CA HIS A 211 -5.40 3.28 -29.07
C HIS A 211 -4.85 1.96 -28.53
N ALA A 212 -3.76 1.46 -29.10
CA ALA A 212 -3.14 0.20 -28.66
C ALA A 212 -2.43 0.30 -27.30
N SER A 213 -2.15 1.52 -26.84
CA SER A 213 -1.51 1.84 -25.57
C SER A 213 -2.29 2.96 -24.90
N LEU A 214 -2.48 2.83 -23.59
CA LEU A 214 -3.08 3.85 -22.74
C LEU A 214 -2.02 4.49 -21.87
N VAL A 215 -1.98 5.82 -21.87
CA VAL A 215 -1.31 6.55 -20.79
C VAL A 215 -2.36 6.82 -19.73
N THR A 216 -2.26 6.13 -18.60
CA THR A 216 -3.13 6.36 -17.44
C THR A 216 -2.49 7.37 -16.51
N ARG A 217 -3.31 8.29 -16.02
CA ARG A 217 -2.89 9.20 -14.97
C ARG A 217 -3.34 8.67 -13.63
N VAL A 218 -2.44 8.69 -12.65
CA VAL A 218 -2.78 8.39 -11.27
C VAL A 218 -2.26 9.49 -10.37
N GLU A 219 -3.18 10.11 -9.64
CA GLU A 219 -2.88 11.16 -8.68
C GLU A 219 -3.51 10.83 -7.32
N SER A 220 -2.96 11.37 -6.25
CA SER A 220 -3.38 11.07 -4.88
C SER A 220 -3.33 12.30 -3.98
N TRP A 221 -4.31 12.41 -3.08
CA TRP A 221 -4.44 13.53 -2.15
C TRP A 221 -4.84 13.05 -0.76
N ALA A 222 -4.33 13.73 0.27
CA ALA A 222 -4.82 13.57 1.64
C ALA A 222 -6.17 14.27 1.80
N LEU A 223 -7.14 13.56 2.37
CA LEU A 223 -8.48 14.06 2.65
C LEU A 223 -8.54 14.71 4.04
N GLN A 224 -9.47 15.65 4.19
CA GLN A 224 -9.81 16.33 5.44
C GLN A 224 -11.31 16.24 5.70
N ASP A 225 -11.69 16.30 6.98
CA ASP A 225 -13.09 16.33 7.37
C ASP A 225 -13.76 17.57 6.77
N GLY A 226 -14.88 17.36 6.07
CA GLY A 226 -15.60 18.42 5.37
C GLY A 226 -15.17 18.64 3.93
N ASP A 227 -14.18 17.88 3.42
CA ASP A 227 -13.88 17.87 1.99
C ASP A 227 -15.10 17.43 1.19
N ARG A 228 -15.41 18.17 0.12
CA ARG A 228 -16.45 17.84 -0.86
C ARG A 228 -15.83 17.72 -2.25
N LEU A 229 -15.98 16.54 -2.84
CA LEU A 229 -15.42 16.22 -4.16
C LEU A 229 -16.53 16.23 -5.22
N LEU A 230 -16.19 16.67 -6.43
CA LEU A 230 -17.06 16.64 -7.60
C LEU A 230 -16.32 16.00 -8.76
N LEU A 231 -16.79 14.84 -9.21
CA LEU A 231 -16.39 14.21 -10.47
C LEU A 231 -17.43 14.57 -11.54
N CYS A 232 -17.03 15.03 -12.72
CA CYS A 232 -17.97 15.46 -13.76
C CYS A 232 -17.47 15.29 -15.20
N SER A 233 -18.41 15.03 -16.12
CA SER A 233 -18.18 14.99 -17.57
C SER A 233 -18.16 16.38 -18.21
N ASP A 234 -17.78 16.43 -19.49
CA ASP A 234 -17.57 17.65 -20.27
C ASP A 234 -18.85 18.47 -20.49
N GLY A 235 -20.01 17.80 -20.56
CA GLY A 235 -21.31 18.42 -20.66
C GLY A 235 -21.65 19.32 -19.47
N LEU A 236 -20.98 19.15 -18.33
CA LEU A 236 -21.07 20.06 -17.18
C LEU A 236 -20.06 21.22 -17.30
N TYR A 237 -18.77 20.91 -17.24
CA TYR A 237 -17.74 21.93 -17.01
C TYR A 237 -17.49 22.84 -18.23
N ARG A 238 -17.93 22.44 -19.44
CA ARG A 238 -17.91 23.33 -20.61
C ARG A 238 -19.00 24.40 -20.56
N ARG A 239 -20.00 24.26 -19.68
CA ARG A 239 -21.16 25.17 -19.58
C ARG A 239 -21.20 26.00 -18.31
N LEU A 240 -20.65 25.47 -17.22
CA LEU A 240 -20.57 26.17 -15.93
C LEU A 240 -19.16 26.66 -15.65
N ALA A 241 -19.05 27.93 -15.25
CA ALA A 241 -17.77 28.47 -14.79
C ALA A 241 -17.40 27.95 -13.40
N ALA A 242 -16.10 27.91 -13.06
CA ALA A 242 -15.60 27.45 -11.76
C ALA A 242 -16.26 28.17 -10.56
N ARG A 243 -16.59 29.47 -10.69
CA ARG A 243 -17.31 30.22 -9.65
C ARG A 243 -18.73 29.70 -9.39
N GLU A 244 -19.41 29.23 -10.43
CA GLU A 244 -20.76 28.66 -10.32
C GLU A 244 -20.70 27.27 -9.69
N LEU A 245 -19.71 26.46 -10.07
CA LEU A 245 -19.42 25.18 -9.43
C LEU A 245 -19.13 25.38 -7.93
N GLN A 246 -18.28 26.33 -7.59
CA GLN A 246 -17.93 26.67 -6.21
C GLN A 246 -19.16 27.12 -5.42
N ALA A 247 -20.01 27.97 -5.99
CA ALA A 247 -21.23 28.41 -5.33
C ALA A 247 -22.22 27.27 -5.10
N ALA A 248 -22.36 26.34 -6.05
CA ALA A 248 -23.21 25.17 -5.90
C ALA A 248 -22.67 24.21 -4.82
N LEU A 249 -21.36 23.95 -4.81
CA LEU A 249 -20.72 23.05 -3.85
C LEU A 249 -20.61 23.64 -2.45
N SER A 250 -20.48 24.97 -2.30
CA SER A 250 -20.35 25.64 -1.00
C SER A 250 -21.67 25.76 -0.24
N ALA A 251 -22.79 25.45 -0.87
CA ALA A 251 -24.07 25.43 -0.19
C ALA A 251 -24.06 24.31 0.85
N TRP A 252 -24.51 24.62 2.08
CA TRP A 252 -24.82 23.65 3.14
C TRP A 252 -26.07 22.84 2.77
N THR A 253 -25.98 22.11 1.66
CA THR A 253 -27.03 21.30 1.06
C THR A 253 -26.51 19.88 0.85
N PRO A 254 -27.39 18.87 0.98
CA PRO A 254 -27.02 17.47 0.74
C PRO A 254 -26.49 17.25 -0.70
N PRO A 255 -25.54 16.31 -0.91
CA PRO A 255 -24.97 15.99 -2.21
C PRO A 255 -26.01 15.76 -3.32
N ALA A 256 -27.12 15.10 -3.01
CA ALA A 256 -28.18 14.82 -3.99
C ALA A 256 -28.82 16.08 -4.57
N VAL A 257 -29.02 17.11 -3.73
CA VAL A 257 -29.56 18.40 -4.16
C VAL A 257 -28.54 19.14 -5.02
N VAL A 258 -27.26 19.06 -4.66
CA VAL A 258 -26.17 19.69 -5.41
C VAL A 258 -26.02 19.06 -6.78
N ALA A 259 -25.97 17.72 -6.87
CA ALA A 259 -25.88 16.97 -8.12
C ALA A 259 -27.00 17.36 -9.09
N ASN A 260 -28.26 17.34 -8.63
CA ASN A 260 -29.41 17.70 -9.46
C ASN A 260 -29.40 19.17 -9.88
N ARG A 261 -28.97 20.09 -9.01
CA ARG A 261 -28.83 21.52 -9.35
C ARG A 261 -27.76 21.75 -10.42
N LEU A 262 -26.62 21.06 -10.34
CA LEU A 262 -25.53 21.16 -11.32
C LEU A 262 -25.99 20.71 -12.71
N VAL A 263 -26.67 19.56 -12.78
CA VAL A 263 -27.22 19.04 -14.04
C VAL A 263 -28.26 19.98 -14.64
N GLN A 264 -29.19 20.49 -13.82
CA GLN A 264 -30.21 21.45 -14.27
C GLN A 264 -29.57 22.74 -14.80
N ALA A 265 -28.59 23.30 -14.07
CA ALA A 265 -27.91 24.52 -14.48
C ALA A 265 -27.16 24.34 -15.82
N ALA A 266 -26.52 23.19 -16.05
CA ALA A 266 -25.88 22.91 -17.35
C ALA A 266 -26.90 22.87 -18.51
N ARG A 267 -28.07 22.26 -18.27
CA ARG A 267 -29.16 22.20 -19.26
C ARG A 267 -29.77 23.58 -19.55
N GLU A 268 -29.98 24.40 -18.53
CA GLU A 268 -30.46 25.78 -18.68
C GLU A 268 -29.46 26.65 -19.46
N ARG A 269 -28.16 26.38 -19.33
CA ARG A 269 -27.09 26.98 -20.14
C ARG A 269 -26.95 26.37 -21.54
N GLY A 270 -27.87 25.49 -21.92
CA GLY A 270 -27.97 24.94 -23.27
C GLY A 270 -26.95 23.83 -23.56
N SER A 271 -26.54 23.05 -22.55
CA SER A 271 -25.75 21.84 -22.81
C SER A 271 -26.50 20.91 -23.78
N ARG A 272 -25.77 20.37 -24.75
CA ARG A 272 -26.30 19.48 -25.78
C ARG A 272 -25.76 18.06 -25.67
N ASP A 273 -24.67 17.88 -24.93
CA ASP A 273 -24.07 16.60 -24.56
C ASP A 273 -24.73 16.04 -23.31
N ASP A 274 -24.39 14.79 -23.02
CA ASP A 274 -24.72 14.13 -21.77
C ASP A 274 -24.07 14.87 -20.60
N VAL A 275 -24.76 14.89 -19.46
CA VAL A 275 -24.27 15.57 -18.27
C VAL A 275 -24.28 14.60 -17.12
N SER A 276 -23.08 14.23 -16.67
CA SER A 276 -22.85 13.31 -15.56
C SER A 276 -22.04 13.97 -14.46
N VAL A 277 -22.54 13.83 -13.23
CA VAL A 277 -21.91 14.34 -12.02
C VAL A 277 -21.97 13.32 -10.90
N ALA A 278 -20.93 13.28 -10.08
CA ALA A 278 -20.92 12.60 -8.80
C ALA A 278 -20.33 13.53 -7.73
N VAL A 279 -21.10 13.79 -6.68
CA VAL A 279 -20.72 14.61 -5.53
C VAL A 279 -20.46 13.67 -4.35
N VAL A 280 -19.31 13.81 -3.71
CA VAL A 280 -18.89 12.98 -2.56
C VAL A 280 -18.54 13.88 -1.39
N ASP A 281 -19.31 13.78 -0.31
CA ASP A 281 -18.99 14.40 0.97
C ASP A 281 -18.18 13.44 1.82
N VAL A 282 -17.07 13.94 2.37
CA VAL A 282 -16.17 13.18 3.24
C VAL A 282 -16.25 13.73 4.66
N SER A 283 -16.48 12.84 5.62
CA SER A 283 -16.51 13.19 7.03
C SER A 283 -15.99 12.05 7.90
N ASN A 284 -15.66 12.35 9.16
CA ASN A 284 -15.24 11.37 10.14
C ASN A 284 -14.08 10.48 9.64
N ILE A 285 -13.05 11.11 9.07
CA ILE A 285 -11.91 10.40 8.51
C ILE A 285 -11.19 9.61 9.61
N PRO A 286 -11.05 8.29 9.46
CA PRO A 286 -10.34 7.50 10.45
C PRO A 286 -8.85 7.86 10.41
N ALA A 287 -8.28 8.14 11.58
CA ALA A 287 -6.85 8.09 11.74
C ALA A 287 -6.37 6.67 11.38
N LEU A 288 -5.49 6.54 10.40
CA LEU A 288 -4.80 5.28 10.05
C LEU A 288 -3.75 4.98 11.12
N ASP A 289 -4.23 4.67 12.32
CA ASP A 289 -3.46 4.44 13.52
C ASP A 289 -3.70 3.02 14.08
N PHE A 290 -3.05 2.68 15.19
CA PHE A 290 -3.31 1.38 15.83
C PHE A 290 -4.75 1.23 16.31
N GLY A 291 -5.44 2.33 16.62
CA GLY A 291 -6.86 2.34 16.95
C GLY A 291 -7.72 1.81 15.81
N TYR A 292 -7.36 2.08 14.55
CA TYR A 292 -7.99 1.49 13.37
C TYR A 292 -7.92 -0.03 13.38
N LEU A 293 -6.72 -0.60 13.53
CA LEU A 293 -6.54 -2.05 13.55
C LEU A 293 -7.27 -2.70 14.72
N GLU A 294 -7.25 -2.08 15.90
CA GLU A 294 -8.01 -2.58 17.05
C GLU A 294 -9.52 -2.61 16.80
N ARG A 295 -10.05 -1.59 16.11
CA ARG A 295 -11.46 -1.56 15.72
C ARG A 295 -11.76 -2.64 14.68
N VAL A 296 -10.92 -2.80 13.65
CA VAL A 296 -11.13 -3.78 12.57
C VAL A 296 -10.99 -5.23 13.07
N ILE A 297 -9.96 -5.53 13.86
CA ILE A 297 -9.70 -6.87 14.41
C ILE A 297 -10.66 -7.25 15.55
N GLY A 298 -11.36 -6.27 16.11
CA GLY A 298 -12.30 -6.44 17.21
C GLY A 298 -11.59 -6.40 18.57
N LYS A 299 -12.28 -5.87 19.59
CA LYS A 299 -11.84 -5.91 20.99
C LYS A 299 -11.99 -7.33 21.55
N LEU A 300 -11.19 -8.27 21.04
CA LEU A 300 -11.10 -9.60 21.63
C LEU A 300 -10.49 -9.48 23.03
N PRO A 301 -11.09 -10.12 24.06
CA PRO A 301 -10.58 -10.05 25.42
C PRO A 301 -9.21 -10.75 25.54
N ILE A 302 -8.40 -10.31 26.51
CA ILE A 302 -7.15 -10.97 26.91
C ILE A 302 -7.34 -11.58 28.32
N PRO A 303 -8.05 -12.73 28.43
CA PRO A 303 -8.27 -13.38 29.72
C PRO A 303 -6.99 -14.04 30.25
N ALA A 304 -7.10 -14.70 31.41
CA ALA A 304 -6.01 -15.53 31.93
C ALA A 304 -5.54 -16.56 30.89
N VAL A 305 -4.22 -16.76 30.82
CA VAL A 305 -3.61 -17.69 29.86
C VAL A 305 -4.06 -19.12 30.16
N PRO A 306 -4.45 -19.91 29.15
CA PRO A 306 -4.83 -21.30 29.30
C PRO A 306 -3.74 -22.19 29.92
N ALA A 307 -4.12 -23.39 30.35
CA ALA A 307 -3.22 -24.45 30.78
C ALA A 307 -2.99 -25.51 29.67
N CYS A 308 -1.95 -26.32 29.82
CA CYS A 308 -1.78 -27.53 29.00
C CYS A 308 -2.96 -28.50 29.25
N GLY A 309 -3.51 -29.06 28.18
CA GLY A 309 -4.70 -29.91 28.18
C GLY A 309 -6.00 -29.14 27.86
N ASP A 310 -5.99 -27.80 27.94
CA ASP A 310 -7.16 -27.01 27.60
C ASP A 310 -7.45 -27.02 26.09
N VAL A 311 -8.73 -26.97 25.75
CA VAL A 311 -9.20 -26.73 24.39
C VAL A 311 -9.71 -25.29 24.30
N VAL A 312 -9.10 -24.49 23.44
CA VAL A 312 -9.48 -23.10 23.21
C VAL A 312 -9.88 -22.93 21.76
N ASP A 313 -11.12 -22.52 21.51
CA ASP A 313 -11.67 -22.29 20.18
C ASP A 313 -11.32 -23.49 19.25
N GLY A 314 -11.49 -24.72 19.75
CA GLY A 314 -11.22 -25.98 19.04
C GLY A 314 -9.73 -26.35 18.83
N TYR A 315 -8.78 -25.62 19.41
CA TYR A 315 -7.37 -25.99 19.44
C TYR A 315 -7.00 -26.66 20.76
N LEU A 316 -6.44 -27.86 20.71
CA LEU A 316 -5.92 -28.55 21.90
C LEU A 316 -4.50 -28.08 22.19
N LEU A 317 -4.27 -27.55 23.40
CA LEU A 317 -2.97 -27.06 23.85
C LEU A 317 -2.23 -28.20 24.56
N THR A 318 -1.06 -28.61 24.08
CA THR A 318 -0.36 -29.78 24.61
C THR A 318 0.84 -29.40 25.48
N THR A 319 1.80 -28.65 24.95
CA THR A 319 3.08 -28.38 25.61
C THR A 319 3.39 -26.89 25.60
N ILE A 320 3.94 -26.34 26.67
CA ILE A 320 4.46 -24.96 26.68
C ILE A 320 5.80 -24.95 25.95
N LEU A 321 5.89 -24.22 24.83
CA LEU A 321 7.13 -23.98 24.08
C LEU A 321 7.92 -22.83 24.68
N ASN A 322 7.23 -21.77 25.13
CA ASN A 322 7.85 -20.60 25.74
C ASN A 322 6.87 -19.95 26.74
N ASP A 323 7.36 -19.57 27.91
CA ASP A 323 6.61 -18.80 28.91
C ASP A 323 7.32 -17.46 29.18
N GLY A 324 7.11 -16.50 28.29
CA GLY A 324 7.71 -15.17 28.37
C GLY A 324 6.97 -14.21 29.30
N TYR A 325 7.50 -13.00 29.47
CA TYR A 325 6.89 -11.99 30.34
C TYR A 325 5.50 -11.54 29.85
N TYR A 326 5.33 -11.35 28.54
CA TYR A 326 4.10 -10.82 27.93
C TYR A 326 3.19 -11.87 27.28
N SER A 327 3.72 -13.03 26.90
CA SER A 327 2.96 -14.06 26.20
C SER A 327 3.43 -15.45 26.58
N ARG A 328 2.56 -16.43 26.38
CA ARG A 328 2.90 -17.85 26.46
C ARG A 328 2.60 -18.52 25.12
N ILE A 329 3.53 -19.34 24.65
CA ILE A 329 3.41 -20.08 23.39
C ILE A 329 3.24 -21.55 23.71
N PHE A 330 2.21 -22.16 23.13
CA PHE A 330 1.93 -23.59 23.25
C PHE A 330 2.17 -24.29 21.91
N LEU A 331 2.66 -25.52 21.97
CA LEU A 331 2.45 -26.51 20.94
C LEU A 331 1.00 -27.00 21.05
N GLY A 332 0.34 -27.21 19.93
CA GLY A 332 -1.01 -27.75 19.87
C GLY A 332 -1.37 -28.23 18.47
N HIS A 333 -2.63 -28.56 18.27
CA HIS A 333 -3.21 -28.87 16.96
C HIS A 333 -4.68 -28.47 16.95
N ASP A 334 -5.24 -28.30 15.75
CA ASP A 334 -6.67 -28.15 15.59
C ASP A 334 -7.35 -29.51 15.80
N LEU A 335 -8.45 -29.57 16.53
CA LEU A 335 -9.23 -30.81 16.67
C LEU A 335 -9.77 -31.29 15.31
N ALA A 336 -9.95 -30.38 14.35
CA ALA A 336 -10.34 -30.72 12.98
C ALA A 336 -9.19 -31.36 12.16
N ASP A 337 -7.94 -31.06 12.49
CA ASP A 337 -6.75 -31.65 11.86
C ASP A 337 -5.67 -31.95 12.93
N PRO A 338 -5.80 -33.10 13.62
CA PRO A 338 -4.89 -33.45 14.71
C PRO A 338 -3.45 -33.78 14.26
N GLN A 339 -3.22 -33.99 12.95
CA GLN A 339 -1.90 -34.34 12.43
C GLN A 339 -1.01 -33.11 12.26
N THR A 340 -1.60 -31.94 12.05
CA THR A 340 -0.87 -30.70 11.86
C THR A 340 -0.50 -30.05 13.19
N ARG A 341 0.81 -30.00 13.47
CA ARG A 341 1.35 -29.32 14.65
C ARG A 341 1.35 -27.81 14.45
N LEU A 342 0.86 -27.08 15.45
CA LEU A 342 0.74 -25.63 15.45
C LEU A 342 1.38 -25.03 16.69
N ALA A 343 1.89 -23.82 16.57
CA ALA A 343 2.27 -22.99 17.71
C ALA A 343 1.18 -21.93 17.95
N LEU A 344 0.71 -21.81 19.18
CA LEU A 344 -0.34 -20.88 19.60
C LEU A 344 0.20 -19.91 20.65
N LYS A 345 0.27 -18.63 20.29
CA LYS A 345 0.76 -17.54 21.16
C LYS A 345 -0.42 -16.83 21.81
N PHE A 346 -0.49 -16.91 23.13
CA PHE A 346 -1.49 -16.24 23.96
C PHE A 346 -0.86 -15.06 24.71
N PRO A 347 -1.35 -13.82 24.53
CA PRO A 347 -0.95 -12.70 25.38
C PRO A 347 -1.44 -12.89 26.82
N LYS A 348 -0.66 -12.40 27.79
CA LYS A 348 -1.02 -12.36 29.21
C LYS A 348 -1.87 -11.11 29.50
N PRO A 349 -2.78 -11.10 30.49
CA PRO A 349 -3.63 -9.95 30.80
C PRO A 349 -2.90 -8.62 30.99
N ARG A 350 -1.67 -8.65 31.50
CA ARG A 350 -0.82 -7.45 31.65
C ARG A 350 -0.55 -6.70 30.35
N VAL A 351 -0.69 -7.35 29.20
CA VAL A 351 -0.57 -6.73 27.88
C VAL A 351 -1.61 -5.61 27.70
N GLU A 352 -2.78 -5.68 28.37
CA GLU A 352 -3.77 -4.60 28.31
C GLU A 352 -3.26 -3.27 28.91
N GLN A 353 -2.24 -3.32 29.77
CA GLN A 353 -1.65 -2.14 30.40
C GLN A 353 -0.49 -1.56 29.57
N ASP A 354 0.01 -2.29 28.58
CA ASP A 354 1.12 -1.88 27.71
C ASP A 354 0.63 -1.81 26.26
N ALA A 355 0.31 -0.60 25.82
CA ALA A 355 -0.18 -0.34 24.48
C ALA A 355 0.79 -0.82 23.39
N ASN A 356 2.11 -0.74 23.61
CA ASN A 356 3.10 -1.16 22.62
C ASN A 356 3.04 -2.66 22.36
N VAL A 357 2.94 -3.45 23.44
CA VAL A 357 2.86 -4.91 23.37
C VAL A 357 1.50 -5.34 22.82
N ARG A 358 0.41 -4.69 23.23
CA ARG A 358 -0.93 -4.96 22.70
C ARG A 358 -0.97 -4.72 21.19
N HIS A 359 -0.44 -3.58 20.74
CA HIS A 359 -0.36 -3.26 19.32
C HIS A 359 0.50 -4.27 18.55
N ALA A 360 1.55 -4.82 19.16
CA ALA A 360 2.38 -5.85 18.51
C ALA A 360 1.57 -7.13 18.22
N VAL A 361 0.76 -7.59 19.17
CA VAL A 361 -0.10 -8.77 18.98
C VAL A 361 -1.18 -8.51 17.92
N VAL A 362 -1.76 -7.32 17.91
CA VAL A 362 -2.76 -6.91 16.90
C VAL A 362 -2.13 -6.86 15.50
N ARG A 363 -0.92 -6.31 15.36
CA ARG A 363 -0.17 -6.29 14.09
C ARG A 363 0.13 -7.69 13.58
N GLU A 364 0.66 -8.55 14.44
CA GLU A 364 1.01 -9.93 14.09
C GLU A 364 -0.24 -10.66 13.58
N ARG A 365 -1.36 -10.51 14.28
CA ARG A 365 -2.65 -11.06 13.84
C ARG A 365 -3.15 -10.46 12.53
N TRP A 366 -2.99 -9.16 12.31
CA TRP A 366 -3.41 -8.51 11.06
C TRP A 366 -2.70 -9.10 9.84
N LEU A 367 -1.44 -9.52 10.01
CA LEU A 367 -0.61 -10.14 8.95
C LEU A 367 -0.97 -11.61 8.68
N ALA A 368 -1.90 -12.19 9.43
CA ALA A 368 -2.31 -13.58 9.30
C ALA A 368 -2.83 -13.91 7.89
N GLY A 369 -2.25 -14.94 7.27
CA GLY A 369 -2.60 -15.38 5.91
C GLY A 369 -2.19 -14.44 4.78
N LYS A 370 -1.53 -13.30 5.08
CA LYS A 370 -1.13 -12.29 4.08
C LYS A 370 0.27 -12.50 3.53
N ILE A 371 1.09 -13.32 4.19
CA ILE A 371 2.48 -13.59 3.80
C ILE A 371 2.62 -15.09 3.49
N GLY A 372 2.95 -15.40 2.24
CA GLY A 372 3.26 -16.75 1.77
C GLY A 372 4.68 -16.81 1.23
N ASP A 373 5.64 -17.00 2.12
CA ASP A 373 7.06 -17.19 1.80
C ASP A 373 7.65 -18.22 2.76
N GLU A 374 8.45 -19.17 2.27
CA GLU A 374 8.98 -20.25 3.09
C GLU A 374 9.97 -19.75 4.16
N GLY A 375 10.69 -18.66 3.87
CA GLY A 375 11.66 -18.06 4.76
C GLY A 375 11.05 -17.22 5.89
N ILE A 376 9.71 -17.11 5.96
CA ILE A 376 9.00 -16.31 6.96
C ILE A 376 8.00 -17.19 7.68
N LEU A 377 8.02 -17.17 9.02
CA LEU A 377 6.98 -17.80 9.83
C LEU A 377 5.80 -16.85 10.00
N ALA A 378 4.92 -16.84 9.00
CA ALA A 378 3.72 -16.02 9.02
C ALA A 378 2.61 -16.64 9.89
N PRO A 379 1.81 -15.82 10.61
CA PRO A 379 0.59 -16.29 11.25
C PRO A 379 -0.42 -16.86 10.25
N LEU A 380 -1.16 -17.89 10.67
CA LEU A 380 -2.20 -18.51 9.88
C LEU A 380 -3.51 -17.73 9.99
N ALA A 381 -4.24 -17.64 8.88
CA ALA A 381 -5.61 -17.12 8.91
C ALA A 381 -6.50 -18.04 9.75
N ILE A 382 -7.33 -17.42 10.60
CA ILE A 382 -8.27 -18.12 11.49
C ILE A 382 -9.67 -17.58 11.18
N ASP A 383 -10.67 -18.44 11.23
CA ASP A 383 -12.07 -18.03 11.14
C ASP A 383 -12.40 -17.07 12.29
N GLN A 384 -12.78 -15.84 11.93
CA GLN A 384 -13.11 -14.79 12.89
C GLN A 384 -14.33 -15.15 13.75
N THR A 385 -15.25 -15.97 13.24
CA THR A 385 -16.46 -16.40 13.97
C THR A 385 -16.16 -17.40 15.07
N ARG A 386 -15.04 -18.12 14.96
CA ARG A 386 -14.61 -19.15 15.91
C ARG A 386 -13.91 -18.58 17.14
N GLN A 387 -13.43 -17.34 17.07
CA GLN A 387 -12.52 -16.79 18.08
C GLN A 387 -13.24 -16.06 19.20
N THR A 388 -12.97 -16.49 20.43
CA THR A 388 -13.54 -15.91 21.65
C THR A 388 -12.58 -14.99 22.38
N ARG A 389 -11.29 -15.01 22.02
CA ARG A 389 -10.22 -14.25 22.69
C ARG A 389 -9.07 -13.95 21.74
N LEU A 390 -8.16 -13.06 22.15
CA LEU A 390 -6.99 -12.70 21.36
C LEU A 390 -5.90 -13.77 21.47
N TYR A 391 -5.51 -14.37 20.34
CA TYR A 391 -4.35 -15.24 20.20
C TYR A 391 -3.89 -15.26 18.74
N VAL A 392 -2.66 -15.73 18.52
CA VAL A 392 -2.05 -15.90 17.20
C VAL A 392 -1.73 -17.37 16.99
N VAL A 393 -2.10 -17.92 15.84
CA VAL A 393 -1.76 -19.30 15.43
C VAL A 393 -0.71 -19.21 14.33
N MET A 394 0.35 -20.01 14.44
CA MET A 394 1.42 -20.10 13.45
C MET A 394 1.80 -21.57 13.23
N PRO A 395 2.40 -21.91 12.08
CA PRO A 395 2.95 -23.25 11.88
C PRO A 395 3.97 -23.59 12.97
N PHE A 396 3.98 -24.83 13.45
CA PHE A 396 5.08 -25.27 14.31
C PHE A 396 6.32 -25.58 13.48
N CYS A 397 7.48 -25.08 13.91
CA CYS A 397 8.76 -25.35 13.26
C CYS A 397 9.76 -25.91 14.27
N ASP A 398 10.35 -27.05 13.92
CA ASP A 398 11.32 -27.77 14.73
C ASP A 398 12.75 -27.28 14.42
N GLY A 399 13.19 -26.25 15.13
CA GLY A 399 14.48 -25.60 14.92
C GLY A 399 14.98 -24.85 16.15
N LEU A 400 16.21 -24.35 16.08
CA LEU A 400 16.82 -23.53 17.12
C LEU A 400 16.96 -22.09 16.64
N THR A 401 16.82 -21.12 17.54
CA THR A 401 17.07 -19.72 17.18
C THR A 401 18.56 -19.53 16.84
N LEU A 402 18.85 -18.59 15.94
CA LEU A 402 20.22 -18.22 15.60
C LEU A 402 20.98 -17.72 16.84
N GLU A 403 20.29 -17.08 17.79
CA GLU A 403 20.88 -16.69 19.07
C GLU A 403 21.43 -17.89 19.86
N THR A 404 20.67 -19.00 19.89
CA THR A 404 21.10 -20.24 20.53
C THR A 404 22.28 -20.88 19.79
N LEU A 405 22.34 -20.74 18.48
CA LEU A 405 23.42 -21.32 17.67
C LEU A 405 24.74 -20.55 17.78
N ILE A 406 24.70 -19.23 17.87
CA ILE A 406 25.91 -18.38 17.94
C ILE A 406 26.57 -18.40 19.33
N THR A 407 25.88 -18.99 20.32
CA THR A 407 26.33 -19.13 21.70
C THR A 407 26.43 -20.64 22.01
N PRO A 408 27.57 -21.33 21.76
CA PRO A 408 28.91 -20.91 22.22
C PRO A 408 30.05 -20.94 21.18
N VAL A 409 29.81 -21.43 19.96
CA VAL A 409 30.86 -21.65 18.94
C VAL A 409 30.64 -20.69 17.76
N PRO A 410 31.71 -20.04 17.26
CA PRO A 410 31.60 -19.19 16.08
C PRO A 410 31.14 -19.98 14.85
N VAL A 411 30.19 -19.41 14.10
CA VAL A 411 29.70 -20.01 12.85
C VAL A 411 30.83 -19.97 11.79
N SER A 412 30.94 -21.04 10.99
CA SER A 412 31.88 -21.10 9.87
C SER A 412 31.50 -20.09 8.77
N LEU A 413 32.47 -19.67 7.95
CA LEU A 413 32.20 -18.72 6.85
C LEU A 413 31.08 -19.23 5.94
N ILE A 414 31.20 -20.47 5.47
CA ILE A 414 30.22 -21.10 4.55
C ILE A 414 28.83 -21.10 5.18
N ARG A 415 28.70 -21.57 6.43
CA ARG A 415 27.41 -21.65 7.10
C ARG A 415 26.79 -20.27 7.35
N GLY A 416 27.61 -19.29 7.72
CA GLY A 416 27.15 -17.92 7.92
C GLY A 416 26.67 -17.27 6.62
N LEU A 417 27.33 -17.55 5.49
CA LEU A 417 26.90 -17.07 4.17
C LEU A 417 25.59 -17.75 3.71
N GLU A 418 25.41 -19.04 3.96
CA GLU A 418 24.14 -19.73 3.69
C GLU A 418 22.97 -19.10 4.46
N ILE A 419 23.18 -18.83 5.76
CA ILE A 419 22.19 -18.16 6.61
C ILE A 419 21.92 -16.75 6.08
N ALA A 420 22.97 -16.00 5.72
CA ALA A 420 22.85 -14.66 5.16
C ALA A 420 21.98 -14.64 3.89
N GLN A 421 22.22 -15.58 2.97
CA GLN A 421 21.47 -15.66 1.72
C GLN A 421 19.99 -15.96 1.95
N GLN A 422 19.68 -16.93 2.81
CA GLN A 422 18.29 -17.28 3.08
C GLN A 422 17.56 -16.17 3.86
N LEU A 423 18.21 -15.57 4.86
CA LEU A 423 17.65 -14.45 5.62
C LEU A 423 17.45 -13.22 4.75
N GLY A 424 18.41 -12.89 3.88
CA GLY A 424 18.28 -11.78 2.92
C GLY A 424 17.09 -11.98 1.98
N ARG A 425 16.85 -13.21 1.49
CA ARG A 425 15.66 -13.53 0.68
C ARG A 425 14.35 -13.35 1.47
N ALA A 426 14.31 -13.78 2.73
CA ALA A 426 13.12 -13.61 3.59
C ALA A 426 12.82 -12.12 3.85
N ILE A 427 13.85 -11.32 4.16
CA ILE A 427 13.74 -9.87 4.35
C ILE A 427 13.26 -9.20 3.06
N TYR A 428 13.86 -9.55 1.92
CA TYR A 428 13.45 -9.03 0.62
C TYR A 428 12.00 -9.38 0.27
N ALA A 429 11.55 -10.59 0.62
CA ALA A 429 10.17 -11.01 0.40
C ALA A 429 9.16 -10.12 1.15
N LEU A 430 9.49 -9.64 2.35
CA LEU A 430 8.70 -8.64 3.06
C LEU A 430 8.78 -7.27 2.37
N ASN A 431 9.98 -6.79 2.07
CA ASN A 431 10.22 -5.47 1.47
C ASN A 431 9.54 -5.28 0.12
N ARG A 432 9.53 -6.30 -0.74
CA ARG A 432 8.84 -6.25 -2.04
C ARG A 432 7.31 -6.10 -1.91
N ARG A 433 6.77 -6.36 -0.71
CA ARG A 433 5.35 -6.18 -0.35
C ARG A 433 5.13 -4.90 0.47
N ASN A 434 6.14 -4.02 0.56
CA ASN A 434 6.16 -2.84 1.43
C ASN A 434 5.93 -3.15 2.92
N ILE A 435 6.30 -4.36 3.36
CA ILE A 435 6.27 -4.75 4.77
C ILE A 435 7.71 -4.71 5.27
N PHE A 436 7.99 -3.95 6.33
CA PHE A 436 9.29 -3.86 6.97
C PHE A 436 9.19 -4.50 8.36
N HIS A 437 10.02 -5.50 8.66
CA HIS A 437 10.05 -6.28 9.90
C HIS A 437 10.40 -5.44 11.13
N ARG A 438 11.40 -4.54 11.02
CA ARG A 438 11.88 -3.61 12.07
C ARG A 438 12.47 -4.21 13.36
N ASP A 439 12.40 -5.52 13.56
CA ASP A 439 13.08 -6.23 14.68
C ASP A 439 13.90 -7.44 14.18
N ILE A 440 14.75 -7.24 13.17
CA ILE A 440 15.65 -8.29 12.64
C ILE A 440 16.82 -8.47 13.63
N LYS A 441 16.92 -9.68 14.20
CA LYS A 441 17.94 -10.07 15.18
C LYS A 441 18.04 -11.59 15.29
N PRO A 442 19.14 -12.16 15.82
CA PRO A 442 19.31 -13.62 15.90
C PRO A 442 18.20 -14.37 16.67
N GLU A 443 17.56 -13.76 17.66
CA GLU A 443 16.46 -14.35 18.43
C GLU A 443 15.21 -14.59 17.55
N ASN A 444 15.05 -13.79 16.51
CA ASN A 444 13.93 -13.85 15.57
C ASN A 444 14.27 -14.66 14.32
N VAL A 445 15.41 -15.36 14.25
CA VAL A 445 15.77 -16.21 13.12
C VAL A 445 15.82 -17.65 13.59
N LEU A 446 14.87 -18.49 13.17
CA LEU A 446 14.88 -19.92 13.43
C LEU A 446 15.72 -20.62 12.37
N VAL A 447 16.55 -21.57 12.79
CA VAL A 447 17.37 -22.42 11.93
C VAL A 447 16.95 -23.87 12.13
N MET A 448 16.51 -24.49 11.05
CA MET A 448 15.95 -25.84 11.01
C MET A 448 17.06 -26.89 10.86
N GLY A 449 16.76 -28.14 11.21
CA GLY A 449 17.72 -29.26 11.13
C GLY A 449 18.20 -29.59 9.70
N ASP A 450 17.42 -29.26 8.68
CA ASP A 450 17.77 -29.38 7.25
C ASP A 450 18.65 -28.21 6.75
N GLY A 451 18.93 -27.23 7.62
CA GLY A 451 19.72 -26.07 7.32
C GLY A 451 18.92 -24.86 6.82
N GLY A 452 17.59 -24.99 6.65
CA GLY A 452 16.68 -23.91 6.29
C GLY A 452 16.53 -22.86 7.40
N ILE A 453 16.08 -21.65 7.06
CA ILE A 453 15.77 -20.60 8.05
C ILE A 453 14.32 -20.14 7.96
N ARG A 454 13.78 -19.66 9.09
CA ARG A 454 12.53 -18.90 9.14
C ARG A 454 12.65 -17.66 10.00
N LEU A 455 12.29 -16.51 9.46
CA LEU A 455 12.18 -15.25 10.18
C LEU A 455 10.88 -15.23 10.99
N LEU A 456 10.99 -14.95 12.28
CA LEU A 456 9.95 -14.99 13.30
C LEU A 456 9.53 -13.58 13.74
N ASP A 457 8.37 -13.48 14.38
CA ASP A 457 7.88 -12.31 15.14
C ASP A 457 7.72 -11.02 14.32
N LEU A 458 6.59 -10.94 13.63
CA LEU A 458 6.15 -9.74 12.90
C LEU A 458 5.46 -8.71 13.82
N GLY A 459 5.64 -8.81 15.14
CA GLY A 459 5.00 -7.92 16.10
C GLY A 459 5.37 -6.45 15.90
N PHE A 460 6.55 -6.14 15.35
CA PHE A 460 6.98 -4.77 15.04
C PHE A 460 6.89 -4.40 13.56
N ALA A 461 6.32 -5.29 12.74
CA ALA A 461 6.23 -5.08 11.32
C ALA A 461 5.40 -3.83 10.99
N TYR A 462 5.84 -3.12 9.96
CA TYR A 462 5.30 -1.86 9.51
C TYR A 462 5.03 -1.91 8.01
N MET A 463 3.89 -1.34 7.62
CA MET A 463 3.52 -1.11 6.23
C MET A 463 3.12 0.35 6.08
N PRO A 464 3.78 1.12 5.19
CA PRO A 464 3.42 2.50 4.91
C PRO A 464 1.93 2.66 4.57
N GLY A 465 1.30 3.68 5.15
CA GLY A 465 -0.11 4.01 4.89
C GLY A 465 -1.16 3.13 5.58
N LEU A 466 -0.79 2.04 6.28
CA LEU A 466 -1.77 1.19 6.99
C LEU A 466 -1.36 0.78 8.41
N LEU A 467 -0.06 0.65 8.69
CA LEU A 467 0.47 0.23 10.00
C LEU A 467 1.49 1.23 10.55
N ALA A 468 1.42 2.50 10.16
CA ALA A 468 2.39 3.51 10.57
C ALA A 468 2.45 3.60 12.10
N PRO A 469 3.58 3.25 12.74
CA PRO A 469 3.73 3.41 14.17
C PRO A 469 3.64 4.90 14.53
N GLY A 470 2.86 5.18 15.58
CA GLY A 470 2.88 6.49 16.21
C GLY A 470 4.26 6.83 16.77
N PRO A 471 4.57 8.11 17.00
CA PRO A 471 5.88 8.57 17.46
C PRO A 471 6.35 7.95 18.79
N GLU A 472 5.42 7.44 19.60
CA GLU A 472 5.71 6.81 20.91
C GLU A 472 6.05 5.30 20.82
N THR A 473 5.87 4.68 19.65
CA THR A 473 6.20 3.26 19.42
C THR A 473 7.64 3.12 18.93
N ALA A 474 8.61 3.05 19.86
CA ALA A 474 9.98 2.68 19.52
C ALA A 474 10.01 1.22 18.98
N PRO A 475 10.56 0.97 17.78
CA PRO A 475 10.60 -0.38 17.22
C PRO A 475 11.60 -1.30 17.93
N GLY A 476 11.27 -2.57 18.10
CA GLY A 476 12.24 -3.65 18.27
C GLY A 476 13.31 -3.46 19.36
N THR A 477 14.48 -4.02 19.11
CA THR A 477 15.59 -4.09 20.09
C THR A 477 16.66 -3.02 19.77
N PRO A 478 16.95 -2.06 20.67
CA PRO A 478 17.82 -0.91 20.37
C PRO A 478 19.19 -1.24 19.79
N ALA A 479 19.78 -2.39 20.17
CA ALA A 479 21.10 -2.81 19.71
C ALA A 479 21.20 -3.09 18.18
N TYR A 480 20.07 -3.34 17.51
CA TYR A 480 19.99 -3.62 16.06
C TYR A 480 19.35 -2.47 15.29
N MET A 481 18.85 -1.46 16.01
CA MET A 481 18.08 -0.38 15.44
C MET A 481 18.99 0.55 14.63
N ALA A 482 18.55 0.87 13.41
CA ALA A 482 19.24 1.85 12.58
C ALA A 482 19.19 3.26 13.22
N PRO A 483 20.24 4.09 13.11
CA PRO A 483 20.29 5.41 13.74
C PRO A 483 19.12 6.34 13.40
N GLU A 484 18.58 6.25 12.19
CA GLU A 484 17.42 7.04 11.77
C GLU A 484 16.12 6.62 12.50
N LEU A 485 15.95 5.33 12.81
CA LEU A 485 14.81 4.84 13.59
C LEU A 485 14.87 5.36 15.03
N MET A 486 16.07 5.44 15.62
CA MET A 486 16.28 6.04 16.94
C MET A 486 15.91 7.54 16.97
N LYS A 487 15.98 8.21 15.81
CA LYS A 487 15.58 9.62 15.64
C LYS A 487 14.09 9.78 15.31
N GLY A 488 13.30 8.70 15.33
CA GLY A 488 11.87 8.71 15.06
C GLY A 488 11.50 8.61 13.58
N ALA A 489 12.44 8.28 12.68
CA ALA A 489 12.08 7.93 11.32
C ALA A 489 11.27 6.63 11.29
N GLN A 490 10.40 6.48 10.29
CA GLN A 490 9.58 5.28 10.11
C GLN A 490 10.43 4.05 9.72
N GLY A 491 11.49 4.30 8.94
CA GLY A 491 12.37 3.28 8.38
C GLY A 491 11.89 2.76 7.03
N ASP A 492 12.81 2.15 6.31
CA ASP A 492 12.60 1.50 5.00
C ASP A 492 13.56 0.32 4.84
N ALA A 493 13.69 -0.21 3.62
CA ALA A 493 14.57 -1.33 3.31
C ALA A 493 16.03 -1.11 3.76
N ARG A 494 16.50 0.15 3.81
CA ARG A 494 17.87 0.52 4.22
C ARG A 494 18.06 0.45 5.74
N SER A 495 16.97 0.62 6.48
CA SER A 495 16.95 0.36 7.93
C SER A 495 17.03 -1.14 8.21
N GLU A 496 16.43 -1.97 7.37
CA GLU A 496 16.53 -3.43 7.48
C GLU A 496 17.91 -3.96 7.09
N VAL A 497 18.54 -3.39 6.06
CA VAL A 497 19.95 -3.64 5.72
C VAL A 497 20.86 -3.44 6.92
N PHE A 498 20.65 -2.37 7.69
CA PHE A 498 21.43 -2.10 8.89
C PHE A 498 21.23 -3.21 9.94
N ALA A 499 19.98 -3.56 10.26
CA ALA A 499 19.67 -4.61 11.23
C ALA A 499 20.19 -6.00 10.78
N PHE A 500 20.11 -6.29 9.49
CA PHE A 500 20.72 -7.47 8.86
C PHE A 500 22.24 -7.47 9.00
N GLY A 501 22.91 -6.33 8.76
CA GLY A 501 24.35 -6.17 8.96
C GLY A 501 24.78 -6.41 10.42
N VAL A 502 24.03 -5.89 11.39
CA VAL A 502 24.28 -6.16 12.83
C VAL A 502 24.09 -7.65 13.15
N THR A 503 23.04 -8.27 12.61
CA THR A 503 22.73 -9.70 12.79
C THR A 503 23.84 -10.59 12.22
N LEU A 504 24.34 -10.29 11.03
CA LEU A 504 25.47 -11.02 10.44
C LEU A 504 26.76 -10.82 11.24
N TYR A 505 27.05 -9.59 11.66
CA TYR A 505 28.21 -9.33 12.52
C TYR A 505 28.16 -10.19 13.79
N ARG A 506 27.02 -10.23 14.49
CA ARG A 506 26.83 -11.09 15.68
C ARG A 506 27.00 -12.56 15.34
N THR A 507 26.50 -12.99 14.19
CA THR A 507 26.58 -14.39 13.74
C THR A 507 28.04 -14.85 13.61
N PHE A 508 28.88 -14.04 12.97
CA PHE A 508 30.30 -14.39 12.79
C PHE A 508 31.14 -14.18 14.05
N SER A 509 30.83 -13.17 14.86
CA SER A 509 31.58 -12.80 16.06
C SER A 509 31.19 -13.56 17.34
N ALA A 510 30.34 -14.58 17.23
CA ALA A 510 29.80 -15.35 18.35
C ALA A 510 29.06 -14.46 19.37
N GLY A 511 28.10 -13.69 18.87
CA GLY A 511 27.15 -12.90 19.68
C GLY A 511 27.61 -11.48 20.03
N ARG A 512 28.82 -11.06 19.66
CA ARG A 512 29.34 -9.70 19.97
C ARG A 512 28.71 -8.65 19.06
N LEU A 513 28.46 -7.46 19.61
CA LEU A 513 27.90 -6.35 18.84
C LEU A 513 29.00 -5.59 18.08
N PRO A 514 28.68 -5.00 16.91
CA PRO A 514 29.64 -4.21 16.14
C PRO A 514 30.00 -2.89 16.80
N TYR A 515 29.31 -2.45 17.85
CA TYR A 515 29.53 -1.17 18.53
C TYR A 515 29.97 -1.39 19.97
N GLY A 516 31.09 -0.77 20.35
CA GLY A 516 31.56 -0.67 21.74
C GLY A 516 31.61 0.78 22.21
N PHE A 517 32.14 1.02 23.42
CA PHE A 517 32.27 2.36 24.00
C PHE A 517 33.03 3.37 23.12
N ASN A 518 33.95 2.89 22.26
CA ASN A 518 34.80 3.71 21.41
C ASN A 518 34.38 3.72 19.92
N GLY A 519 33.14 3.30 19.61
CA GLY A 519 32.63 3.22 18.24
C GLY A 519 32.64 1.79 17.67
N ARG A 520 32.69 1.66 16.34
CA ARG A 520 32.59 0.36 15.67
C ARG A 520 33.86 -0.48 15.87
N VAL A 521 33.68 -1.77 16.18
CA VAL A 521 34.74 -2.77 16.26
C VAL A 521 34.74 -3.61 14.97
N PRO A 522 35.82 -3.59 14.17
CA PRO A 522 36.00 -4.44 12.98
C PRO A 522 35.77 -5.93 13.26
N LEU A 523 35.12 -6.67 12.37
CA LEU A 523 34.87 -8.10 12.56
C LEU A 523 36.18 -8.90 12.60
N HIS A 524 37.19 -8.49 11.81
CA HIS A 524 38.50 -9.14 11.77
C HIS A 524 39.19 -9.16 13.15
N HIS A 525 38.86 -8.20 14.03
CA HIS A 525 39.41 -8.14 15.38
C HIS A 525 39.00 -9.35 16.24
N HIS A 526 37.78 -9.88 16.00
CA HIS A 526 37.27 -11.05 16.71
C HIS A 526 37.46 -12.35 15.93
N ARG A 527 37.55 -12.26 14.61
CA ARG A 527 37.67 -13.40 13.69
C ARG A 527 38.75 -13.13 12.63
N PRO A 528 40.04 -13.14 13.00
CA PRO A 528 41.13 -12.93 12.06
C PRO A 528 41.27 -14.06 11.03
N ASP A 529 40.61 -15.19 11.27
CA ASP A 529 40.50 -16.32 10.35
C ASP A 529 39.52 -16.06 9.19
N LEU A 530 38.67 -15.02 9.28
CA LEU A 530 37.73 -14.66 8.22
C LEU A 530 38.36 -13.66 7.23
N PRO A 531 37.94 -13.67 5.95
CA PRO A 531 38.45 -12.73 4.96
C PRO A 531 38.12 -11.27 5.28
N GLU A 532 39.07 -10.36 5.01
CA GLU A 532 38.89 -8.91 5.24
C GLU A 532 37.69 -8.31 4.50
N TRP A 533 37.37 -8.84 3.31
CA TRP A 533 36.23 -8.35 2.51
C TRP A 533 34.89 -8.48 3.25
N LEU A 534 34.74 -9.43 4.18
CA LEU A 534 33.51 -9.62 4.94
C LEU A 534 33.25 -8.40 5.84
N ASP A 535 34.32 -7.84 6.41
CA ASP A 535 34.23 -6.65 7.25
C ASP A 535 33.90 -5.40 6.43
N LEU A 536 34.35 -5.32 5.17
CA LEU A 536 33.99 -4.24 4.23
C LEU A 536 32.50 -4.29 3.86
N VAL A 537 31.95 -5.47 3.63
CA VAL A 537 30.51 -5.63 3.33
C VAL A 537 29.67 -5.24 4.54
N VAL A 538 30.04 -5.73 5.74
CA VAL A 538 29.36 -5.35 6.98
C VAL A 538 29.52 -3.84 7.24
N GLU A 539 30.67 -3.24 6.94
CA GLU A 539 30.90 -1.79 7.06
C GLU A 539 29.93 -0.97 6.24
N LYS A 540 29.74 -1.34 4.97
CA LYS A 540 28.83 -0.64 4.08
C LYS A 540 27.39 -0.75 4.59
N ALA A 541 26.97 -1.91 5.09
CA ALA A 541 25.64 -2.09 5.68
C ALA A 541 25.42 -1.26 6.96
N LEU A 542 26.48 -1.04 7.74
CA LEU A 542 26.43 -0.33 9.03
C LEU A 542 26.69 1.19 8.95
N GLN A 543 26.73 1.77 7.74
CA GLN A 543 26.93 3.22 7.58
C GLN A 543 25.84 4.03 8.31
N PRO A 544 26.16 5.11 9.06
CA PRO A 544 25.13 5.90 9.74
C PRO A 544 24.12 6.58 8.79
N ASP A 545 24.58 6.99 7.61
CA ASP A 545 23.74 7.59 6.56
C ASP A 545 23.11 6.48 5.70
N PRO A 546 21.77 6.34 5.66
CA PRO A 546 21.08 5.33 4.84
C PRO A 546 21.42 5.40 3.35
N LYS A 547 21.76 6.59 2.82
CA LYS A 547 22.14 6.76 1.41
C LYS A 547 23.49 6.12 1.07
N ARG A 548 24.32 5.83 2.08
CA ARG A 548 25.64 5.20 1.92
C ARG A 548 25.61 3.70 2.16
N ARG A 549 24.47 3.15 2.60
CA ARG A 549 24.26 1.71 2.75
C ARG A 549 23.89 1.07 1.41
N TYR A 550 23.83 -0.25 1.41
CA TYR A 550 23.07 -0.97 0.39
C TYR A 550 21.63 -0.47 0.36
N GLN A 551 21.07 -0.30 -0.84
CA GLN A 551 19.70 0.19 -1.00
C GLN A 551 18.67 -0.94 -0.83
N ASP A 552 19.12 -2.19 -0.98
CA ASP A 552 18.34 -3.40 -0.78
C ASP A 552 19.20 -4.52 -0.16
N VAL A 553 18.57 -5.42 0.61
CA VAL A 553 19.27 -6.53 1.26
C VAL A 553 19.89 -7.51 0.26
N LEU A 554 19.28 -7.69 -0.92
CA LEU A 554 19.82 -8.54 -1.97
C LEU A 554 21.09 -7.95 -2.61
N GLU A 555 21.25 -6.62 -2.60
CA GLU A 555 22.51 -5.98 -3.04
C GLU A 555 23.68 -6.39 -2.13
N MET A 556 23.43 -6.44 -0.81
CA MET A 556 24.41 -6.93 0.17
C MET A 556 24.70 -8.42 -0.02
N CYS A 557 23.66 -9.23 -0.20
CA CYS A 557 23.79 -10.66 -0.49
C CYS A 557 24.59 -10.95 -1.77
N ALA A 558 24.38 -10.18 -2.83
CA ALA A 558 25.12 -10.30 -4.09
C ALA A 558 26.61 -9.99 -3.90
N ASP A 559 26.96 -8.96 -3.11
CA ASP A 559 28.35 -8.67 -2.76
C ASP A 559 28.98 -9.81 -1.95
N LEU A 560 28.27 -10.35 -0.94
CA LEU A 560 28.73 -11.50 -0.16
C LEU A 560 29.06 -12.71 -1.06
N GLU A 561 28.18 -13.02 -2.01
CA GLU A 561 28.35 -14.14 -2.95
C GLU A 561 29.51 -13.88 -3.94
N ARG A 562 29.59 -12.67 -4.49
CA ARG A 562 30.65 -12.28 -5.43
C ARG A 562 32.04 -12.40 -4.81
N PHE A 563 32.22 -11.88 -3.59
CA PHE A 563 33.51 -11.93 -2.91
C PHE A 563 33.84 -13.34 -2.42
N ALA A 564 32.86 -14.12 -1.97
CA ALA A 564 33.06 -15.53 -1.62
C ALA A 564 33.50 -16.38 -2.83
N GLY A 565 32.99 -16.07 -4.04
CA GLY A 565 33.37 -16.74 -5.28
C GLY A 565 34.73 -16.32 -5.87
N GLY A 566 35.47 -15.40 -5.24
CA GLY A 566 36.79 -14.96 -5.70
C GLY A 566 36.77 -14.07 -6.96
N THR A 567 35.62 -13.52 -7.33
CA THR A 567 35.42 -12.71 -8.55
C THR A 567 35.40 -11.19 -8.29
N GLY A 568 35.78 -10.78 -7.07
CA GLY A 568 35.85 -9.39 -6.67
C GLY A 568 37.29 -8.96 -6.40
N ASP A 569 37.89 -8.20 -7.32
CA ASP A 569 39.02 -7.34 -6.95
C ASP A 569 38.53 -6.35 -5.89
N VAL A 570 39.14 -6.41 -4.71
CA VAL A 570 38.90 -5.45 -3.62
C VAL A 570 39.48 -4.12 -4.06
N ALA A 571 38.69 -3.31 -4.76
CA ALA A 571 38.98 -1.89 -4.84
C ALA A 571 38.60 -1.29 -3.48
N PRO A 572 39.56 -0.88 -2.63
CA PRO A 572 39.21 -0.16 -1.41
C PRO A 572 38.38 1.05 -1.82
N SER A 573 37.30 1.32 -1.09
CA SER A 573 36.50 2.53 -1.24
C SER A 573 37.39 3.72 -0.89
N ARG A 574 38.24 4.15 -1.84
CA ARG A 574 38.93 5.42 -1.76
C ARG A 574 37.83 6.47 -1.65
N PRO A 575 37.91 7.41 -0.68
CA PRO A 575 36.96 8.50 -0.63
C PRO A 575 36.96 9.16 -2.00
N ALA A 576 35.80 9.18 -2.67
CA ALA A 576 35.64 9.76 -3.99
C ALA A 576 36.39 11.10 -4.04
N SER A 577 37.27 11.23 -5.02
CA SER A 577 38.13 12.39 -5.17
C SER A 577 37.28 13.66 -5.38
N LEU A 578 37.82 14.86 -5.10
CA LEU A 578 37.08 16.12 -5.24
C LEU A 578 36.46 16.29 -6.64
N ILE A 579 37.12 15.76 -7.68
CA ILE A 579 36.63 15.75 -9.06
C ILE A 579 35.38 14.87 -9.26
N GLU A 580 35.25 13.77 -8.50
CA GLU A 580 34.08 12.88 -8.55
C GLU A 580 32.92 13.38 -7.67
N ARG A 581 33.24 14.02 -6.53
CA ARG A 581 32.22 14.52 -5.58
C ARG A 581 31.59 15.84 -6.01
N ASN A 582 32.39 16.74 -6.56
CA ASN A 582 31.92 18.05 -7.00
C ASN A 582 32.83 18.57 -8.12
N PRO A 583 32.64 18.10 -9.37
CA PRO A 583 33.51 18.43 -10.49
C PRO A 583 33.60 19.95 -10.70
N LEU A 584 32.51 20.68 -10.42
CA LEU A 584 32.47 22.13 -10.51
C LEU A 584 33.45 22.81 -9.55
N VAL A 585 33.43 22.42 -8.27
CA VAL A 585 34.32 23.00 -7.24
C VAL A 585 35.79 22.65 -7.51
N PHE A 586 36.06 21.45 -8.01
CA PHE A 586 37.40 21.04 -8.43
C PHE A 586 37.94 21.92 -9.58
N TRP A 587 37.13 22.15 -10.61
CA TRP A 587 37.55 23.02 -11.73
C TRP A 587 37.64 24.49 -11.33
N GLN A 588 36.78 24.98 -10.45
CA GLN A 588 36.85 26.34 -9.92
C GLN A 588 38.13 26.59 -9.11
N THR A 589 38.47 25.67 -8.19
CA THR A 589 39.69 25.77 -7.38
C THR A 589 40.95 25.66 -8.24
N THR A 590 40.96 24.75 -9.21
CA THR A 590 42.08 24.59 -10.16
C THR A 590 42.27 25.85 -11.01
N ALA A 591 41.19 26.41 -11.58
CA ALA A 591 41.24 27.65 -12.36
C ALA A 591 41.71 28.84 -11.51
N PHE A 592 41.27 28.93 -10.27
CA PHE A 592 41.70 29.98 -9.35
C PHE A 592 43.20 29.90 -9.03
N ILE A 593 43.72 28.70 -8.74
CA ILE A 593 45.15 28.48 -8.49
C ILE A 593 45.97 28.87 -9.71
N LEU A 594 45.55 28.45 -10.92
CA LEU A 594 46.24 28.79 -12.16
C LEU A 594 46.24 30.29 -12.43
N LEU A 595 45.14 30.99 -12.14
CA LEU A 595 45.04 32.44 -12.25
C LEU A 595 46.01 33.15 -11.30
N VAL A 596 46.09 32.70 -10.03
CA VAL A 596 47.03 33.26 -9.06
C VAL A 596 48.48 33.05 -9.51
N LEU A 597 48.83 31.85 -9.98
CA LEU A 597 50.17 31.55 -10.50
C LEU A 597 50.51 32.39 -11.73
N LEU A 598 49.55 32.62 -12.63
CA LEU A 598 49.71 33.49 -13.80
C LEU A 598 49.97 34.94 -13.38
N LEU A 599 49.19 35.46 -12.44
CA LEU A 599 49.36 36.82 -11.92
C LEU A 599 50.71 36.99 -11.21
N LEU A 600 51.14 36.01 -10.42
CA LEU A 600 52.47 36.00 -9.79
C LEU A 600 53.61 35.96 -10.82
N SER A 601 53.44 35.20 -11.90
CA SER A 601 54.40 35.15 -13.01
C SER A 601 54.51 36.50 -13.72
N LEU A 602 53.38 37.12 -14.05
CA LEU A 602 53.32 38.43 -14.70
C LEU A 602 53.89 39.54 -13.79
N ALA A 603 53.59 39.50 -12.49
CA ALA A 603 54.14 40.44 -11.52
C ALA A 603 55.68 40.30 -11.41
N ARG A 604 56.21 39.07 -11.45
CA ARG A 604 57.66 38.83 -11.51
C ARG A 604 58.29 39.35 -12.79
N MET A 605 57.63 39.20 -13.94
CA MET A 605 58.11 39.71 -15.22
C MET A 605 58.09 41.24 -15.33
N HIS A 606 57.24 41.93 -14.56
CA HIS A 606 57.23 43.40 -14.50
C HIS A 606 58.19 43.97 -13.45
N ALA A 607 58.72 43.13 -12.55
CA ALA A 607 59.60 43.53 -11.45
C ALA A 607 61.08 43.19 -11.69
N GLY A 608 61.43 42.59 -12.83
CA GLY A 608 62.80 42.38 -13.30
C GLY A 608 62.98 43.03 -14.66
#